data_AF-A0A3E0QPC3-F1
#
_entry.id   AF-A0A3E0QPC3-F1
#
_cell.length_a   1.000
_cell.length_b   1.000
_cell.length_c   1.000
_cell.angle_alpha   90.00
_cell.angle_beta   90.00
_cell.angle_gamma   90.00
#
_symmetry.space_group_name_H-M   'P 1'
#
loop_
_entity.id
_entity.type
_entity.pdbx_description
1 polymer ?
#
loop_
_entity_poly.entity_id
_entity_poly.type
_entity_poly.pdbx_seq_one_letter_code
_entity_poly.pdbx_strand_id
1 'polypeptide(L)'
;MSKKKVDYKFDVGDRVAERPTRTFRLTSNAVLNGAKTKSGTIVDKEMRKQRYRNSPKGYSMRPYVKVMWDIRSVAEWVIESRVIPESELQEQIDMLYHEVG
;
A
#
# COMPACT_ATOMS: atom_id res chain seq x y z
N MET A 1 -16.60 25.61 12.20
CA MET A 1 -15.82 24.38 12.49
C MET A 1 -14.98 24.06 11.27
N SER A 2 -13.66 24.22 11.36
CA SER A 2 -12.77 23.85 10.24
C SER A 2 -12.80 22.33 10.08
N LYS A 3 -13.33 21.83 8.95
CA LYS A 3 -13.23 20.41 8.60
C LYS A 3 -11.73 20.13 8.48
N LYS A 4 -11.11 19.49 9.48
CA LYS A 4 -9.75 18.95 9.35
C LYS A 4 -9.76 18.12 8.07
N LYS A 5 -9.06 18.60 7.05
CA LYS A 5 -8.83 17.81 5.83
C LYS A 5 -8.12 16.55 6.30
N VAL A 6 -8.61 15.40 5.84
CA VAL A 6 -7.88 14.15 6.03
C VAL A 6 -6.72 14.23 5.06
N ASP A 7 -5.50 14.29 5.60
CA ASP A 7 -4.29 14.26 4.80
C ASP A 7 -4.06 12.82 4.37
N TYR A 8 -4.48 12.53 3.13
CA TYR A 8 -4.05 11.34 2.42
C TYR A 8 -2.56 11.48 2.11
N LYS A 9 -1.82 10.39 2.25
CA LYS A 9 -0.40 10.29 1.89
C LYS A 9 -0.17 10.18 0.39
N PHE A 10 -1.20 9.76 -0.35
CA PHE A 10 -1.12 9.53 -1.78
C PHE A 10 -2.28 10.22 -2.51
N ASP A 11 -2.03 10.57 -3.76
CA ASP A 11 -2.98 11.18 -4.67
C ASP A 11 -3.37 10.23 -5.83
N VAL A 12 -4.47 10.59 -6.50
CA VAL A 12 -4.92 9.87 -7.69
C VAL A 12 -3.93 10.11 -8.82
N GLY A 13 -3.50 9.04 -9.48
CA GLY A 13 -2.43 9.04 -10.48
C GLY A 13 -1.08 8.57 -9.92
N ASP A 14 -0.91 8.52 -8.59
CA ASP A 14 0.35 8.07 -7.99
C ASP A 14 0.61 6.60 -8.25
N ARG A 15 1.88 6.28 -8.48
CA ARG A 15 2.40 4.92 -8.58
C ARG A 15 2.73 4.38 -7.20
N VAL A 16 2.14 3.25 -6.88
CA VAL A 16 2.27 2.62 -5.57
C VAL A 16 2.52 1.12 -5.70
N ALA A 17 3.11 0.56 -4.65
CA ALA A 17 3.25 -0.87 -4.49
C ALA A 17 2.59 -1.37 -3.20
N GLU A 18 2.20 -2.64 -3.19
CA GLU A 18 1.77 -3.32 -1.97
C GLU A 18 2.92 -3.34 -0.96
N ARG A 19 2.68 -2.78 0.23
CA ARG A 19 3.68 -2.73 1.30
C ARG A 19 4.08 -4.15 1.71
N PRO A 20 5.37 -4.51 1.65
CA PRO A 20 5.85 -5.79 2.16
C PRO A 20 5.43 -5.98 3.62
N THR A 21 4.83 -7.12 3.93
CA THR A 21 4.41 -7.43 5.31
C THR A 21 5.54 -8.13 6.07
N ARG A 22 5.56 -8.04 7.40
CA ARG A 22 6.58 -8.69 8.24
C ARG A 22 6.74 -10.20 8.00
N THR A 23 5.69 -10.88 7.56
CA THR A 23 5.67 -12.30 7.18
C THR A 23 6.17 -12.53 5.74
N PHE A 24 5.92 -11.58 4.84
CA PHE A 24 6.57 -11.51 3.53
C PHE A 24 7.89 -10.75 3.68
N ARG A 25 8.87 -11.38 4.32
CA ARG A 25 10.24 -10.84 4.31
C ARG A 25 10.72 -10.84 2.87
N LEU A 26 11.06 -9.67 2.34
CA LEU A 26 11.89 -9.58 1.15
C LEU A 26 13.25 -10.20 1.53
N THR A 27 13.37 -11.51 1.34
CA THR A 27 14.63 -12.23 1.44
C THR A 27 15.25 -12.26 0.06
N SER A 28 16.57 -12.41 -0.02
CA SER A 28 17.32 -12.54 -1.27
C SER A 28 16.68 -13.55 -2.23
N ASN A 29 16.26 -14.70 -1.71
CA ASN A 29 15.53 -15.71 -2.49
C ASN A 29 14.11 -15.29 -2.91
N ALA A 30 13.38 -14.52 -2.09
CA ALA A 30 12.06 -14.03 -2.48
C ALA A 30 12.18 -12.99 -3.59
N VAL A 31 13.17 -12.10 -3.54
CA VAL A 31 13.46 -11.10 -4.56
C VAL A 31 13.93 -11.77 -5.86
N LEU A 32 14.87 -12.71 -5.78
CA LEU A 32 15.39 -13.49 -6.91
C LEU A 32 14.32 -14.35 -7.60
N ASN A 33 13.31 -14.83 -6.85
CA ASN A 33 12.16 -15.56 -7.41
C ASN A 33 10.98 -14.65 -7.80
N GLY A 34 11.19 -13.33 -7.89
CA GLY A 34 10.17 -12.37 -8.29
C GLY A 34 9.15 -12.13 -7.18
N ALA A 35 9.59 -11.52 -6.08
CA ALA A 35 8.75 -11.16 -4.96
C ALA A 35 7.47 -10.49 -5.48
N LYS A 36 6.31 -11.12 -5.22
CA LYS A 36 4.99 -10.74 -5.77
C LYS A 36 4.41 -9.50 -5.10
N THR A 37 5.23 -8.48 -4.86
CA THR A 37 4.72 -7.15 -4.51
C THR A 37 4.09 -6.58 -5.76
N LYS A 38 2.79 -6.33 -5.70
CA LYS A 38 2.04 -5.77 -6.83
C LYS A 38 2.34 -4.29 -6.90
N SER A 39 2.67 -3.81 -8.09
CA SER A 39 2.64 -2.39 -8.40
C SER A 39 1.32 -2.03 -9.08
N GLY A 40 0.92 -0.77 -8.96
CA GLY A 40 -0.30 -0.25 -9.53
C GLY A 40 -0.41 1.26 -9.41
N THR A 41 -1.50 1.79 -9.95
CA THR A 41 -1.79 3.22 -9.93
C THR A 41 -3.03 3.49 -9.09
N ILE A 42 -2.99 4.53 -8.26
CA ILE A 42 -4.17 4.98 -7.52
C ILE A 42 -5.17 5.62 -8.49
N VAL A 43 -6.41 5.15 -8.46
CA VAL A 43 -7.50 5.63 -9.32
C VAL A 43 -8.61 6.34 -8.53
N ASP A 44 -8.66 6.17 -7.21
CA ASP A 44 -9.66 6.82 -6.35
C ASP A 44 -9.22 6.83 -4.87
N LYS A 45 -9.82 7.67 -4.03
CA LYS A 45 -9.57 7.72 -2.59
C LYS A 45 -10.84 8.04 -1.79
N GLU A 46 -11.04 7.34 -0.68
CA GLU A 46 -12.25 7.44 0.12
C GLU A 46 -12.00 7.16 1.60
N MET A 47 -12.77 7.81 2.49
CA MET A 47 -12.78 7.48 3.91
C MET A 47 -13.81 6.39 4.18
N ARG A 48 -13.35 5.21 4.64
CA ARG A 48 -14.24 4.07 4.89
C ARG A 48 -14.31 3.69 6.36
N LYS A 49 -15.48 3.18 6.76
CA LYS A 49 -15.69 2.60 8.09
C LYS A 49 -14.99 1.24 8.15
N GLN A 50 -14.00 1.11 9.02
CA GLN A 50 -13.40 -0.17 9.35
C GLN A 50 -13.83 -0.58 10.75
N ARG A 51 -14.32 -1.82 10.90
CA ARG A 51 -14.68 -2.37 12.21
C ARG A 51 -13.47 -2.31 13.14
N TYR A 52 -13.65 -1.71 14.32
CA TYR A 52 -12.60 -1.59 15.32
C TYR A 52 -13.21 -1.83 16.69
N ARG A 53 -12.87 -2.97 17.29
CA ARG A 53 -13.47 -3.46 18.54
C ARG A 53 -13.30 -2.49 19.71
N ASN A 54 -12.21 -1.71 19.70
CA ASN A 54 -11.87 -0.79 20.78
C ASN A 54 -12.36 0.65 20.51
N SER A 55 -13.13 0.90 19.45
CA SER A 55 -13.79 2.19 19.23
C SER A 55 -15.13 2.21 19.98
N PRO A 56 -15.47 3.28 20.72
CA PRO A 56 -16.79 3.45 21.32
C PRO A 56 -17.95 3.31 20.32
N LYS A 57 -17.71 3.61 19.03
CA LYS A 57 -18.70 3.51 17.95
C LYS A 57 -18.69 2.15 17.23
N GLY A 58 -17.81 1.22 17.61
CA GLY A 58 -17.62 -0.08 16.94
C GLY A 58 -16.86 -0.03 15.61
N TYR A 59 -16.50 1.16 15.13
CA TYR A 59 -15.72 1.38 13.91
C TYR A 59 -14.78 2.58 14.04
N SER A 60 -13.75 2.61 13.20
CA SER A 60 -12.86 3.74 12.95
C SER A 60 -12.92 4.12 11.48
N MET A 61 -12.97 5.42 11.18
CA MET A 61 -12.80 5.89 9.80
C MET A 61 -11.33 5.78 9.41
N ARG A 62 -11.04 5.18 8.26
CA ARG A 62 -9.67 5.02 7.76
C ARG A 62 -9.58 5.47 6.30
N PRO A 63 -8.44 6.03 5.89
CA PRO A 63 -8.18 6.34 4.49
C PRO A 63 -8.01 5.02 3.72
N TYR A 64 -8.80 4.87 2.66
CA TYR A 64 -8.66 3.84 1.67
C TYR A 64 -8.33 4.49 0.33
N VAL A 65 -7.50 3.79 -0.45
CA VAL A 65 -7.20 4.13 -1.83
C VAL A 65 -7.64 2.98 -2.72
N LYS A 66 -8.16 3.30 -3.90
CA LYS A 66 -8.49 2.34 -4.94
C LYS A 66 -7.31 2.25 -5.87
N VAL A 67 -6.74 1.06 -6.03
CA VAL A 67 -5.53 0.83 -6.84
C VAL A 67 -5.88 -0.07 -8.00
N MET A 68 -5.55 0.37 -9.22
CA MET A 68 -5.51 -0.50 -10.39
C MET A 68 -4.12 -1.16 -10.42
N TRP A 69 -4.06 -2.42 -9.98
CA TRP A 69 -2.83 -3.20 -9.98
C TRP A 69 -2.46 -3.63 -11.39
N ASP A 70 -1.19 -3.54 -11.78
CA ASP A 70 -0.75 -3.83 -13.15
C ASP A 70 -1.01 -5.29 -13.56
N ILE A 71 -0.96 -6.20 -12.59
CA ILE A 71 -1.19 -7.63 -12.80
C ILE A 71 -2.67 -8.03 -12.71
N ARG A 72 -3.60 -7.08 -12.53
CA ARG A 72 -5.04 -7.36 -12.38
C ARG A 72 -5.85 -6.54 -13.39
N SER A 73 -6.98 -7.11 -13.81
CA SER A 73 -7.95 -6.43 -14.67
C SER A 73 -8.93 -5.55 -13.91
N VAL A 74 -8.90 -5.57 -12.58
CA VAL A 74 -9.84 -4.87 -11.71
C VAL A 74 -9.12 -4.07 -10.63
N ALA A 75 -9.68 -2.91 -10.30
CA ALA A 75 -9.17 -2.04 -9.28
C ALA A 75 -9.71 -2.43 -7.88
N GLU A 76 -8.84 -2.36 -6.87
CA GLU A 76 -9.11 -2.85 -5.53
C GLU A 76 -8.99 -1.75 -4.48
N TRP A 77 -9.89 -1.79 -3.50
CA TRP A 77 -9.83 -0.89 -2.36
C TRP A 77 -8.92 -1.44 -1.28
N VAL A 78 -7.87 -0.70 -0.96
CA VAL A 78 -6.89 -1.05 0.06
C VAL A 78 -6.76 0.08 1.08
N ILE A 79 -6.45 -0.28 2.33
CA ILE A 79 -6.13 0.71 3.36
C ILE A 79 -4.86 1.42 2.94
N GLU A 80 -4.82 2.74 3.01
CA GLU A 80 -3.67 3.53 2.56
C GLU A 80 -2.34 3.10 3.22
N SER A 81 -2.38 2.69 4.48
CA SER A 81 -1.18 2.19 5.19
C SER A 81 -0.63 0.85 4.66
N ARG A 82 -1.35 0.19 3.73
CA ARG A 82 -0.95 -1.08 3.10
C ARG A 82 -0.23 -0.86 1.77
N VAL A 83 -0.06 0.39 1.35
CA VAL A 83 0.73 0.73 0.17
C VAL A 83 1.93 1.61 0.55
N ILE A 84 2.90 1.64 -0.33
CA ILE A 84 4.10 2.48 -0.30
C ILE A 84 4.32 3.07 -1.71
N PRO A 85 5.07 4.17 -1.87
CA PRO A 85 5.54 4.59 -3.17
C PRO A 85 6.24 3.44 -3.89
N GLU A 86 6.04 3.30 -5.20
CA GLU A 86 6.70 2.26 -6.00
C GLU A 86 8.24 2.39 -5.93
N SER A 87 8.76 3.61 -5.87
CA SER A 87 10.20 3.86 -5.70
C SER A 87 10.75 3.32 -4.37
N GLU A 88 10.00 3.41 -3.27
CA GLU A 88 10.41 2.88 -1.97
C GLU A 88 10.54 1.35 -2.01
N LEU A 89 9.68 0.67 -2.78
CA LEU A 89 9.81 -0.76 -3.02
C LEU A 89 11.08 -1.07 -3.82
N GLN A 90 11.37 -0.31 -4.87
CA GLN A 90 12.55 -0.50 -5.70
C GLN A 90 13.84 -0.33 -4.88
N GLU A 91 13.92 0.72 -4.06
CA GLU A 91 15.06 0.95 -3.16
C GLU A 91 15.27 -0.23 -2.18
N GLN A 92 14.19 -0.80 -1.62
CA GLN A 92 14.28 -1.97 -0.76
C GLN A 92 14.79 -3.21 -1.50
N ILE A 93 14.39 -3.38 -2.76
CA ILE A 93 14.87 -4.46 -3.63
C ILE A 93 16.35 -4.29 -3.93
N ASP A 94 16.78 -3.08 -4.29
CA ASP A 94 18.17 -2.78 -4.66
C ASP A 94 19.12 -2.97 -3.48
N MET A 95 18.74 -2.52 -2.28
CA MET A 95 19.52 -2.76 -1.05
C MET A 95 19.74 -4.25 -0.80
N LEU A 96 18.72 -5.08 -1.02
CA LEU A 96 18.83 -6.53 -0.84
C LEU A 96 19.76 -7.18 -1.87
N TYR A 97 19.79 -6.70 -3.12
CA TYR A 97 20.76 -7.19 -4.10
C TYR A 97 22.20 -6.84 -3.72
N HIS A 98 22.43 -5.66 -3.17
CA HIS A 98 23.75 -5.21 -2.72
C HIS A 98 24.27 -5.95 -1.48
N GLU A 99 23.39 -6.48 -0.62
CA GLU A 99 23.80 -7.29 0.54
C GLU A 99 24.17 -8.73 0.17
N VAL A 100 23.82 -9.19 -1.03
CA VAL A 100 23.96 -10.60 -1.48
C VAL A 100 25.08 -10.78 -2.50
N GLY A 101 25.49 -9.70 -3.17
CA GLY A 101 26.65 -9.66 -4.07
C GLY A 101 27.96 -9.40 -3.33
#